data_AF-A0A1B6GFR0-F1
#
_entry.id   AF-A0A1B6GFR0-F1
#
_cell.length_a   1.000
_cell.length_b   1.000
_cell.length_c   1.000
_cell.angle_alpha   90.00
_cell.angle_beta   90.00
_cell.angle_gamma   90.00
#
_symmetry.space_group_name_H-M   'P 1'
#
loop_
_entity.id
_entity.type
_entity.pdbx_description
1 polymer ?
#
loop_
_entity_poly.entity_id
_entity_poly.type
_entity_poly.pdbx_seq_one_letter_code
_entity_poly.pdbx_strand_id
1 'polypeptide(L)'
;YLEPLRLYSKETVTLELPGELTIFDIDWLSVYNVETKENYGSVIVPDNPNVPPSLVKIIPHKSSLPNCLQLHKDFQVSWEIFGPQITIQLVGQVGEDHYLAFGLSGAPDKTQMLGSDVAIAYIDGYRGFANDYNITANSPCVKVLGQYKGVCRDDVIGGIDNNQMHTATREDGINYITYRRTLISSESGDREFKEEGSSQLIWAIGRLDHKNEPAFHDIYPRGSISIELGRK
;
A
#
# COMPACT_ATOMS: atom_id res chain seq x y z
N TYR A 1 -7.40 7.39 -4.60
CA TYR A 1 -6.87 7.50 -3.23
C TYR A 1 -7.26 8.86 -2.69
N LEU A 2 -7.79 8.93 -1.46
CA LEU A 2 -8.04 10.19 -0.75
C LEU A 2 -7.51 10.01 0.66
N GLU A 3 -6.41 10.70 1.00
CA GLU A 3 -5.93 10.72 2.38
C GLU A 3 -6.82 11.66 3.21
N PRO A 4 -7.35 11.22 4.37
CA PRO A 4 -8.04 12.12 5.29
C PRO A 4 -7.14 13.30 5.64
N LEU A 5 -7.69 14.50 5.47
CA LEU A 5 -7.00 15.72 5.85
C LEU A 5 -6.75 15.74 7.35
N ARG A 6 -5.53 16.12 7.76
CA ARG A 6 -5.20 16.37 9.16
C ARG A 6 -5.91 17.64 9.66
N LEU A 7 -5.84 17.87 10.97
CA LEU A 7 -6.21 19.17 11.52
C LEU A 7 -5.25 20.24 10.98
N TYR A 8 -5.80 21.33 10.45
CA TYR A 8 -5.05 22.49 9.98
C TYR A 8 -5.29 23.70 10.91
N SER A 9 -4.24 24.44 11.26
CA SER A 9 -4.35 25.65 12.11
C SER A 9 -3.55 26.81 11.54
N LYS A 10 -4.27 27.86 11.08
CA LYS A 10 -3.71 29.10 10.50
C LYS A 10 -2.66 28.85 9.40
N GLU A 11 -2.91 27.84 8.58
CA GLU A 11 -2.00 27.42 7.52
C GLU A 11 -2.78 27.18 6.22
N THR A 12 -2.08 27.27 5.09
CA THR A 12 -2.66 27.02 3.78
C THR A 12 -2.81 25.53 3.55
N VAL A 13 -4.02 25.10 3.17
CA VAL A 13 -4.27 23.73 2.72
C VAL A 13 -4.01 23.67 1.22
N THR A 14 -3.12 22.77 0.80
CA THR A 14 -2.91 22.44 -0.62
C THR A 14 -3.62 21.13 -0.90
N LEU A 15 -4.51 21.12 -1.90
CA LEU A 15 -5.27 19.95 -2.30
C LEU A 15 -4.84 19.54 -3.70
N GLU A 16 -4.68 18.23 -3.89
CA GLU A 16 -4.49 17.63 -5.21
C GLU A 16 -5.79 16.95 -5.62
N LEU A 17 -6.23 17.19 -6.86
CA LEU A 17 -7.44 16.57 -7.37
C LEU A 17 -7.19 15.05 -7.56
N PRO A 18 -8.18 14.20 -7.26
CA PRO A 18 -7.96 12.77 -7.28
C PRO A 18 -7.89 12.21 -8.71
N GLY A 19 -7.00 11.23 -8.91
CA GLY A 19 -6.87 10.51 -10.18
C GLY A 19 -6.34 11.40 -11.29
N GLU A 20 -7.00 11.36 -12.44
CA GLU A 20 -6.62 12.15 -13.62
C GLU A 20 -7.43 13.46 -13.73
N LEU A 21 -8.19 13.83 -12.70
CA LEU A 21 -9.00 15.05 -12.71
C LEU A 21 -8.10 16.28 -12.71
N THR A 22 -8.41 17.22 -13.59
CA THR A 22 -7.79 18.53 -13.68
C THR A 22 -8.77 19.62 -13.23
N ILE A 23 -8.24 20.83 -13.03
CA ILE A 23 -9.08 22.01 -12.73
C ILE A 23 -10.08 22.33 -13.84
N PHE A 24 -9.89 21.79 -15.06
CA PHE A 24 -10.81 21.95 -16.18
C PHE A 24 -11.96 20.92 -16.17
N ASP A 25 -11.87 19.89 -15.32
CA ASP A 25 -12.90 18.85 -15.18
C ASP A 25 -13.89 19.15 -14.05
N ILE A 26 -13.74 20.28 -13.35
CA ILE A 26 -14.55 20.66 -12.19
C ILE A 26 -15.06 22.10 -12.28
N ASP A 27 -16.30 22.33 -11.84
CA ASP A 27 -16.93 23.65 -11.84
C ASP A 27 -16.73 24.41 -10.52
N TRP A 28 -16.55 23.68 -9.42
CA TRP A 28 -16.41 24.25 -8.08
C TRP A 28 -15.73 23.27 -7.12
N LEU A 29 -15.22 23.81 -6.01
CA LEU A 29 -14.67 23.05 -4.90
C LEU A 29 -15.34 23.50 -3.59
N SER A 30 -15.79 22.56 -2.76
CA SER A 30 -16.47 22.86 -1.49
C SER A 30 -15.92 22.04 -0.33
N VAL A 31 -15.95 22.66 0.85
CA VAL A 31 -15.89 21.95 2.13
C VAL A 31 -17.32 21.64 2.57
N TYR A 32 -17.70 20.36 2.45
CA TYR A 32 -19.08 19.90 2.65
C TYR A 32 -19.16 18.80 3.71
N ASN A 33 -20.15 18.89 4.59
CA ASN A 33 -20.50 17.83 5.53
C ASN A 33 -21.56 16.92 4.91
N VAL A 34 -21.20 15.66 4.69
CA VAL A 34 -22.08 14.67 4.06
C VAL A 34 -23.25 14.26 4.97
N GLU A 35 -23.03 14.18 6.27
CA GLU A 35 -24.03 13.74 7.25
C GLU A 35 -25.11 14.80 7.46
N THR A 36 -24.71 16.06 7.69
CA THR A 36 -25.65 17.17 7.92
C THR A 36 -26.15 17.81 6.64
N LYS A 37 -25.55 17.47 5.49
CA LYS A 37 -25.80 18.08 4.18
C LYS A 37 -25.51 19.59 4.13
N GLU A 38 -24.50 20.03 4.86
CA GLU A 38 -24.14 21.44 4.98
C GLU A 38 -22.89 21.79 4.18
N ASN A 39 -22.93 22.90 3.46
CA ASN A 39 -21.77 23.48 2.80
C ASN A 39 -21.14 24.55 3.72
N TYR A 40 -19.91 24.32 4.18
CA TYR A 40 -19.16 25.27 5.02
C TYR A 40 -18.44 26.35 4.21
N GLY A 41 -18.42 26.21 2.89
CA GLY A 41 -17.84 27.15 1.94
C GLY A 41 -17.52 26.48 0.61
N SER A 42 -17.60 27.26 -0.46
CA SER A 42 -17.24 26.80 -1.80
C SER A 42 -16.60 27.90 -2.62
N VAL A 43 -15.73 27.50 -3.54
CA VAL A 43 -15.10 28.35 -4.55
C VAL A 43 -15.53 27.84 -5.92
N ILE A 44 -15.96 28.74 -6.78
CA ILE A 44 -16.29 28.43 -8.18
C ILE A 44 -15.00 28.53 -8.99
N VAL A 45 -14.76 27.53 -9.84
CA VAL A 45 -13.65 27.54 -10.79
C VAL A 45 -14.07 28.40 -11.99
N PRO A 46 -13.29 29.40 -12.40
CA PRO A 46 -13.60 30.21 -13.58
C PRO A 46 -13.61 29.35 -14.84
N ASP A 47 -14.46 29.69 -15.83
CA ASP A 47 -14.59 28.92 -17.10
C ASP A 47 -13.29 28.81 -17.92
N ASN A 48 -12.35 29.75 -17.73
CA ASN A 48 -11.08 29.76 -18.46
C ASN A 48 -9.92 30.15 -17.52
N PRO A 49 -9.55 29.28 -16.56
CA PRO A 49 -8.56 29.61 -15.56
C PRO A 49 -7.16 29.64 -16.21
N ASN A 50 -6.38 30.68 -15.92
CA ASN A 50 -5.00 30.78 -16.40
C ASN A 50 -4.07 29.94 -15.51
N VAL A 51 -3.99 28.65 -15.81
CA VAL A 51 -3.28 27.66 -15.00
C VAL A 51 -1.89 27.46 -15.61
N PRO A 52 -0.80 27.71 -14.87
CA PRO A 52 0.54 27.38 -15.36
C PRO A 52 0.66 25.87 -15.58
N PRO A 53 1.47 25.43 -16.55
CA PRO A 53 1.67 24.00 -16.79
C PRO A 53 2.12 23.31 -15.51
N SER A 54 1.51 22.17 -15.21
CA SER A 54 1.88 21.38 -14.05
C SER A 54 3.35 20.96 -14.15
N LEU A 55 4.09 21.13 -13.06
CA LEU A 55 5.43 20.55 -12.93
C LEU A 55 5.38 19.06 -12.58
N VAL A 56 4.18 18.54 -12.25
CA VAL A 56 3.96 17.13 -11.96
C VAL A 56 3.93 16.35 -13.27
N LYS A 57 4.82 15.37 -13.39
CA LYS A 57 4.89 14.47 -14.54
C LYS A 57 4.13 13.19 -14.19
N ILE A 58 2.98 12.98 -14.80
CA ILE A 58 2.22 11.73 -14.65
C ILE A 58 2.98 10.65 -15.42
N ILE A 59 3.34 9.57 -14.73
CA ILE A 59 3.94 8.39 -15.36
C ILE A 59 2.81 7.37 -15.53
N PRO A 60 2.24 7.21 -16.74
CA PRO A 60 1.13 6.30 -16.95
C PRO A 60 1.62 4.87 -16.73
N HIS A 61 1.12 4.23 -15.67
CA HIS A 61 1.33 2.80 -15.44
C HIS A 61 0.03 2.04 -15.68
N LYS A 62 0.07 1.09 -16.61
CA LYS A 62 -1.02 0.14 -16.83
C LYS A 62 -0.55 -1.24 -16.40
N SER A 63 -1.14 -1.73 -15.32
CA SER A 63 -0.93 -3.10 -14.87
C SER A 63 -1.39 -4.11 -15.92
N SER A 64 -0.64 -5.20 -16.06
CA SER A 64 -1.03 -6.36 -16.86
C SER A 64 -1.98 -7.30 -16.12
N LEU A 65 -2.15 -7.12 -14.80
CA LEU A 65 -3.04 -7.93 -13.97
C LEU A 65 -4.47 -7.32 -13.99
N PRO A 66 -5.53 -8.14 -13.89
CA PRO A 66 -6.92 -7.71 -14.08
C PRO A 66 -7.42 -6.79 -12.96
N ASN A 67 -6.93 -6.98 -11.73
CA ASN A 67 -7.31 -6.15 -10.60
C ASN A 67 -6.22 -5.14 -10.24
N CYS A 68 -6.62 -3.91 -9.98
CA CYS A 68 -5.74 -2.84 -9.56
C CYS A 68 -6.39 -1.96 -8.48
N LEU A 69 -5.57 -1.48 -7.54
CA LEU A 69 -5.95 -0.54 -6.49
C LEU A 69 -4.80 0.46 -6.24
N GLN A 70 -5.09 1.76 -6.36
CA GLN A 70 -4.18 2.83 -5.96
C GLN A 70 -4.24 3.01 -4.44
N LEU A 71 -3.18 2.58 -3.73
CA LEU A 71 -3.08 2.64 -2.27
C LEU A 71 -2.61 4.00 -1.76
N HIS A 72 -1.72 4.67 -2.50
CA HIS A 72 -1.17 6.00 -2.26
C HIS A 72 -0.77 6.61 -3.62
N LYS A 73 -0.54 7.92 -3.75
CA LYS A 73 -0.06 8.51 -5.04
C LYS A 73 1.23 7.84 -5.55
N ASP A 74 2.08 7.40 -4.62
CA ASP A 74 3.37 6.75 -4.91
C ASP A 74 3.31 5.21 -4.75
N PHE A 75 2.14 4.60 -4.53
CA PHE A 75 2.02 3.16 -4.32
C PHE A 75 0.72 2.59 -4.90
N GLN A 76 0.86 1.66 -5.84
CA GLN A 76 -0.22 0.89 -6.44
C GLN A 76 0.01 -0.61 -6.21
N VAL A 77 -1.09 -1.33 -5.99
CA VAL A 77 -1.11 -2.79 -6.00
C VAL A 77 -1.99 -3.28 -7.11
N SER A 78 -1.57 -4.36 -7.77
CA SER A 78 -2.38 -5.10 -8.71
C SER A 78 -2.30 -6.60 -8.43
N TRP A 79 -3.34 -7.35 -8.73
CA TRP A 79 -3.35 -8.79 -8.46
C TRP A 79 -4.20 -9.59 -9.43
N GLU A 80 -3.92 -10.89 -9.48
CA GLU A 80 -4.73 -11.91 -10.14
C GLU A 80 -4.79 -13.14 -9.24
N ILE A 81 -5.98 -13.72 -9.07
CA ILE A 81 -6.14 -15.05 -8.49
C ILE A 81 -6.35 -16.04 -9.63
N PHE A 82 -5.50 -17.06 -9.69
CA PHE A 82 -5.59 -18.13 -10.67
C PHE A 82 -5.27 -19.48 -10.01
N GLY A 83 -6.29 -20.34 -9.93
CA GLY A 83 -6.19 -21.60 -9.20
C GLY A 83 -5.88 -21.36 -7.72
N PRO A 84 -5.00 -22.15 -7.07
CA PRO A 84 -4.70 -21.99 -5.64
C PRO A 84 -3.69 -20.88 -5.34
N GLN A 85 -3.44 -19.97 -6.29
CA GLN A 85 -2.39 -18.95 -6.19
C GLN A 85 -2.91 -17.55 -6.45
N ILE A 86 -2.29 -16.59 -5.79
CA ILE A 86 -2.41 -15.17 -6.08
C ILE A 86 -1.07 -14.64 -6.61
N THR A 87 -1.12 -13.92 -7.72
CA THR A 87 0.00 -13.12 -8.24
C THR A 87 -0.25 -11.67 -7.88
N ILE A 88 0.74 -11.02 -7.26
CA ILE A 88 0.66 -9.65 -6.78
C ILE A 88 1.78 -8.84 -7.42
N GLN A 89 1.46 -7.68 -7.95
CA GLN A 89 2.41 -6.67 -8.39
C GLN A 89 2.31 -5.44 -7.49
N LEU A 90 3.44 -5.06 -6.91
CA LEU A 90 3.64 -3.82 -6.16
C LEU A 90 4.41 -2.84 -7.05
N VAL A 91 3.83 -1.67 -7.27
CA VAL A 91 4.47 -0.60 -8.02
C VAL A 91 4.58 0.63 -7.15
N GLY A 92 5.81 1.09 -6.91
CA GLY A 92 6.07 2.19 -6.00
C GLY A 92 7.10 3.17 -6.50
N GLN A 93 6.78 4.46 -6.48
CA GLN A 93 7.72 5.55 -6.73
C GLN A 93 8.45 5.87 -5.43
N VAL A 94 9.52 5.14 -5.14
CA VAL A 94 10.22 5.16 -3.85
C VAL A 94 11.74 5.22 -4.02
N GLY A 95 12.45 5.61 -2.96
CA GLY A 95 13.92 5.60 -2.93
C GLY A 95 14.52 4.19 -3.07
N GLU A 96 15.81 4.11 -3.33
CA GLU A 96 16.52 2.82 -3.45
C GLU A 96 16.61 2.08 -2.11
N ASP A 97 16.59 2.81 -1.01
CA ASP A 97 16.58 2.31 0.37
C ASP A 97 15.17 2.08 0.93
N HIS A 98 14.13 2.13 0.08
CA HIS A 98 12.75 2.01 0.53
C HIS A 98 12.15 0.63 0.23
N TYR A 99 11.33 0.17 1.15
CA TYR A 99 10.48 -1.00 0.98
C TYR A 99 9.01 -0.61 0.73
N LEU A 100 8.30 -1.52 0.07
CA LEU A 100 6.85 -1.55 -0.08
C LEU A 100 6.32 -2.73 0.74
N ALA A 101 5.46 -2.46 1.71
CA ALA A 101 4.76 -3.49 2.47
C ALA A 101 3.34 -3.67 1.98
N PHE A 102 2.89 -4.91 1.82
CA PHE A 102 1.52 -5.22 1.45
C PHE A 102 1.07 -6.55 2.05
N GLY A 103 -0.14 -6.60 2.60
CA GLY A 103 -0.71 -7.85 3.09
C GLY A 103 -2.06 -7.69 3.76
N LEU A 104 -2.38 -8.68 4.59
CA LEU A 104 -3.67 -8.79 5.27
C LEU A 104 -3.59 -8.20 6.68
N SER A 105 -4.59 -7.40 7.01
CA SER A 105 -4.72 -6.77 8.32
C SER A 105 -4.79 -7.79 9.44
N GLY A 106 -4.23 -7.42 10.59
CA GLY A 106 -4.36 -8.16 11.84
C GLY A 106 -5.77 -8.25 12.40
N ALA A 107 -6.71 -7.44 11.91
CA ALA A 107 -8.11 -7.44 12.31
C ALA A 107 -9.04 -7.64 11.10
N PRO A 108 -10.18 -8.34 11.27
CA PRO A 108 -11.10 -8.66 10.16
C PRO A 108 -11.98 -7.48 9.71
N ASP A 109 -12.12 -6.45 10.55
CA ASP A 109 -13.07 -5.34 10.37
C ASP A 109 -12.41 -3.96 10.24
N LYS A 110 -11.09 -3.88 10.49
CA LYS A 110 -10.31 -2.64 10.39
C LYS A 110 -8.88 -2.92 9.97
N THR A 111 -8.19 -1.90 9.46
CA THR A 111 -6.74 -1.97 9.28
C THR A 111 -6.03 -1.94 10.64
N GLN A 112 -5.20 -2.96 10.91
CA GLN A 112 -4.47 -3.12 12.16
C GLN A 112 -3.13 -3.79 11.89
N MET A 113 -2.02 -3.14 12.27
CA MET A 113 -0.67 -3.68 12.09
C MET A 113 -0.41 -4.93 12.93
N LEU A 114 -0.74 -4.88 14.22
CA LEU A 114 -0.55 -6.01 15.12
C LEU A 114 -1.37 -7.23 14.68
N GLY A 115 -0.69 -8.36 14.48
CA GLY A 115 -1.26 -9.64 14.02
C GLY A 115 -1.41 -9.73 12.50
N SER A 116 -0.83 -8.80 11.74
CA SER A 116 -0.83 -8.84 10.27
C SER A 116 0.18 -9.83 9.73
N ASP A 117 -0.11 -10.28 8.52
CA ASP A 117 0.76 -11.07 7.65
C ASP A 117 1.02 -10.21 6.40
N VAL A 118 2.28 -9.86 6.16
CA VAL A 118 2.68 -8.91 5.11
C VAL A 118 3.91 -9.38 4.35
N ALA A 119 3.90 -9.15 3.04
CA ALA A 119 5.11 -9.18 2.24
C ALA A 119 5.84 -7.83 2.37
N ILE A 120 7.15 -7.87 2.64
CA ILE A 120 8.05 -6.72 2.53
C ILE A 120 8.85 -6.87 1.24
N ALA A 121 8.64 -5.93 0.31
CA ALA A 121 9.22 -5.97 -1.02
C ALA A 121 10.15 -4.78 -1.29
N TYR A 122 11.31 -5.03 -1.88
CA TYR A 122 12.29 -4.02 -2.23
C TYR A 122 13.23 -4.51 -3.35
N ILE A 123 14.03 -3.59 -3.90
CA ILE A 123 15.07 -3.90 -4.89
C ILE A 123 16.41 -3.48 -4.30
N ASP A 124 17.35 -4.42 -4.22
CA ASP A 124 18.74 -4.17 -3.84
C ASP A 124 19.65 -4.47 -5.05
N GLY A 125 20.18 -3.40 -5.66
CA GLY A 125 20.87 -3.46 -6.94
C GLY A 125 19.97 -3.99 -8.06
N TYR A 126 20.25 -5.21 -8.52
CA TYR A 126 19.47 -5.89 -9.56
C TYR A 126 18.57 -7.01 -9.03
N ARG A 127 18.56 -7.22 -7.71
CA ARG A 127 17.80 -8.31 -7.07
C ARG A 127 16.53 -7.75 -6.45
N GLY A 128 15.41 -8.34 -6.82
CA GLY A 128 14.14 -8.12 -6.16
C GLY A 128 13.96 -9.05 -4.97
N PHE A 129 13.31 -8.53 -3.94
CA PHE A 129 12.91 -9.25 -2.75
C PHE A 129 11.43 -9.02 -2.52
N ALA A 130 10.76 -10.05 -2.02
CA ALA A 130 9.39 -10.02 -1.52
C ALA A 130 9.32 -11.12 -0.46
N ASN A 131 9.69 -10.78 0.77
CA ASN A 131 9.80 -11.74 1.86
C ASN A 131 8.58 -11.69 2.76
N ASP A 132 8.16 -12.84 3.25
CA ASP A 132 7.02 -12.98 4.17
C ASP A 132 7.38 -12.58 5.61
N TYR A 133 6.51 -11.77 6.23
CA TYR A 133 6.68 -11.28 7.58
C TYR A 133 5.39 -11.41 8.40
N ASN A 134 5.56 -11.95 9.61
CA ASN A 134 4.52 -11.94 10.63
C ASN A 134 4.76 -10.82 11.65
N ILE A 135 3.72 -10.03 11.94
CA ILE A 135 3.79 -8.91 12.87
C ILE A 135 3.15 -9.26 14.21
N THR A 136 3.98 -9.59 15.20
CA THR A 136 3.54 -9.97 16.54
C THR A 136 3.69 -8.85 17.58
N ALA A 137 4.40 -7.77 17.24
CA ALA A 137 4.50 -6.55 18.04
C ALA A 137 4.90 -5.36 17.15
N ASN A 138 4.61 -4.13 17.62
CA ASN A 138 4.97 -2.89 16.93
C ASN A 138 6.42 -2.49 17.22
N SER A 139 7.36 -3.39 16.94
CA SER A 139 8.79 -3.20 17.12
C SER A 139 9.56 -3.96 16.03
N PRO A 140 10.83 -3.61 15.75
CA PRO A 140 11.71 -4.46 14.96
C PRO A 140 11.77 -5.89 15.53
N CYS A 141 12.12 -6.87 14.68
CA CYS A 141 12.26 -8.25 15.14
C CYS A 141 13.34 -8.37 16.22
N VAL A 142 12.95 -8.80 17.42
CA VAL A 142 13.85 -9.00 18.55
C VAL A 142 13.59 -10.33 19.22
N LYS A 143 14.65 -10.96 19.74
CA LYS A 143 14.55 -12.21 20.49
C LYS A 143 14.42 -11.93 21.98
N VAL A 144 13.25 -12.20 22.56
CA VAL A 144 12.95 -12.01 23.98
C VAL A 144 12.61 -13.36 24.59
N LEU A 145 13.36 -13.77 25.63
CA LEU A 145 13.16 -15.06 26.32
C LEU A 145 13.14 -16.27 25.37
N GLY A 146 13.97 -16.24 24.32
CA GLY A 146 14.07 -17.33 23.35
C GLY A 146 13.05 -17.29 22.21
N GLN A 147 12.05 -16.39 22.28
CA GLN A 147 11.03 -16.21 21.24
C GLN A 147 11.27 -14.91 20.46
N TYR A 148 11.10 -14.95 19.15
CA TYR A 148 11.11 -13.75 18.34
C TYR A 148 9.77 -13.02 18.45
N LYS A 149 9.83 -11.70 18.58
CA LYS A 149 8.67 -10.81 18.60
C LYS A 149 8.96 -9.54 17.80
N GLY A 150 7.93 -8.94 17.24
CA GLY A 150 8.05 -7.74 16.39
C GLY A 150 7.56 -8.00 14.98
N VAL A 151 8.11 -7.23 14.04
CA VAL A 151 7.99 -7.42 12.59
C VAL A 151 9.10 -8.39 12.17
N CYS A 152 8.78 -9.68 12.09
CA CYS A 152 9.77 -10.74 11.87
C CYS A 152 9.50 -11.49 10.59
N ARG A 153 10.56 -11.82 9.85
CA ARG A 153 10.47 -12.76 8.73
C ARG A 153 10.08 -14.14 9.20
N ASP A 154 9.33 -14.86 8.40
CA ASP A 154 8.87 -16.21 8.77
C ASP A 154 10.04 -17.19 8.90
N ASP A 155 11.05 -17.10 8.02
CA ASP A 155 12.25 -17.95 8.08
C ASP A 155 13.03 -17.81 9.40
N VAL A 156 13.00 -16.62 10.02
CA VAL A 156 13.67 -16.34 11.31
C VAL A 156 12.92 -16.97 12.48
N ILE A 157 11.60 -17.07 12.39
CA ILE A 157 10.73 -17.60 13.46
C ILE A 157 10.39 -19.09 13.28
N GLY A 158 10.98 -19.73 12.27
CA GLY A 158 10.81 -21.15 11.97
C GLY A 158 9.60 -21.47 11.09
N GLY A 159 9.01 -20.45 10.46
CA GLY A 159 8.05 -20.58 9.38
C GLY A 159 8.70 -20.68 7.99
N ILE A 160 7.87 -20.62 6.96
CA ILE A 160 8.25 -20.75 5.56
C ILE A 160 7.94 -19.45 4.86
N ASP A 161 8.93 -18.87 4.18
CA ASP A 161 8.69 -17.74 3.27
C ASP A 161 7.86 -18.23 2.07
N ASN A 162 6.56 -17.92 2.08
CA ASN A 162 5.61 -18.40 1.09
C ASN A 162 5.57 -17.52 -0.16
N ASN A 163 6.31 -16.42 -0.17
CA ASN A 163 6.40 -15.50 -1.28
C ASN A 163 7.47 -15.96 -2.27
N GLN A 164 7.05 -16.19 -3.52
CA GLN A 164 7.93 -16.53 -4.62
C GLN A 164 8.08 -15.32 -5.54
N MET A 165 9.27 -14.73 -5.54
CA MET A 165 9.61 -13.63 -6.45
C MET A 165 9.44 -14.07 -7.91
N HIS A 166 8.75 -13.26 -8.72
CA HIS A 166 8.57 -13.47 -10.15
C HIS A 166 9.39 -12.51 -11.02
N THR A 167 9.18 -11.20 -10.90
CA THR A 167 9.97 -10.16 -11.61
C THR A 167 10.23 -8.97 -10.72
N ALA A 168 11.38 -8.31 -10.92
CA ALA A 168 11.71 -7.07 -10.24
C ALA A 168 12.52 -6.16 -11.16
N THR A 169 12.02 -4.96 -11.44
CA THR A 169 12.69 -3.95 -12.25
C THR A 169 12.55 -2.58 -11.59
N ARG A 170 13.57 -1.74 -11.76
CA ARG A 170 13.54 -0.34 -11.36
C ARG A 170 13.78 0.54 -12.57
N GLU A 171 12.82 1.39 -12.89
CA GLU A 171 12.86 2.29 -14.04
C GLU A 171 12.40 3.69 -13.61
N ASP A 172 13.17 4.72 -13.93
CA ASP A 172 12.87 6.12 -13.63
C ASP A 172 12.44 6.41 -12.17
N GLY A 173 13.05 5.70 -11.21
CA GLY A 173 12.75 5.84 -9.78
C GLY A 173 11.52 5.09 -9.30
N ILE A 174 10.93 4.24 -10.15
CA ILE A 174 9.79 3.38 -9.82
C ILE A 174 10.26 1.94 -9.71
N ASN A 175 9.89 1.28 -8.60
CA ASN A 175 10.05 -0.16 -8.43
C ASN A 175 8.80 -0.87 -8.95
N TYR A 176 9.01 -1.90 -9.78
CA TYR A 176 7.99 -2.84 -10.23
C TYR A 176 8.37 -4.21 -9.69
N ILE A 177 7.65 -4.72 -8.69
CA ILE A 177 7.96 -5.99 -8.03
C ILE A 177 6.74 -6.91 -8.14
N THR A 178 6.88 -8.03 -8.82
CA THR A 178 5.84 -9.05 -8.95
C THR A 178 6.27 -10.31 -8.23
N TYR A 179 5.41 -10.85 -7.38
CA TYR A 179 5.62 -12.11 -6.68
C TYR A 179 4.30 -12.89 -6.65
N ARG A 180 4.38 -14.16 -6.27
CA ARG A 180 3.22 -15.04 -6.13
C ARG A 180 3.29 -15.83 -4.83
N ARG A 181 2.12 -16.18 -4.28
CA ARG A 181 2.00 -17.11 -3.14
C ARG A 181 0.75 -17.98 -3.30
N THR A 182 0.66 -19.05 -2.51
CA THR A 182 -0.59 -19.81 -2.38
C THR A 182 -1.61 -19.02 -1.55
N LEU A 183 -2.90 -19.20 -1.87
CA LEU A 183 -3.99 -18.53 -1.14
C LEU A 183 -4.08 -19.01 0.31
N ILE A 184 -3.90 -20.31 0.50
CA ILE A 184 -3.86 -20.99 1.78
C ILE A 184 -2.40 -21.30 2.08
N SER A 185 -1.97 -20.92 3.28
CA SER A 185 -0.69 -21.34 3.85
C SER A 185 -0.90 -22.54 4.77
N SER A 186 0.11 -23.38 4.90
CA SER A 186 0.15 -24.45 5.89
C SER A 186 0.46 -23.96 7.31
N GLU A 187 0.74 -22.66 7.50
CA GLU A 187 1.24 -22.10 8.75
C GLU A 187 0.14 -21.40 9.56
N SER A 188 0.16 -21.58 10.89
CA SER A 188 -0.86 -20.99 11.78
C SER A 188 -0.75 -19.47 11.93
N GLY A 189 0.38 -18.89 11.55
CA GLY A 189 0.64 -17.45 11.64
C GLY A 189 0.15 -16.67 10.41
N ASP A 190 -0.06 -17.36 9.30
CA ASP A 190 -0.37 -16.76 8.01
C ASP A 190 -1.85 -16.52 7.87
N ARG A 191 -2.18 -15.49 7.11
CA ARG A 191 -3.57 -15.16 6.81
C ARG A 191 -3.92 -15.66 5.42
N GLU A 192 -5.08 -16.31 5.33
CA GLU A 192 -5.60 -16.80 4.07
C GLU A 192 -6.10 -15.65 3.19
N PHE A 193 -5.66 -15.64 1.94
CA PHE A 193 -6.18 -14.76 0.89
C PHE A 193 -7.49 -15.35 0.38
N LYS A 194 -8.62 -14.91 0.95
CA LYS A 194 -9.94 -15.44 0.61
C LYS A 194 -10.41 -14.96 -0.75
N GLU A 195 -10.86 -15.89 -1.58
CA GLU A 195 -11.51 -15.56 -2.86
C GLU A 195 -12.88 -14.91 -2.64
N GLU A 196 -13.64 -15.41 -1.66
CA GLU A 196 -14.97 -14.93 -1.34
C GLU A 196 -15.00 -14.06 -0.08
N GLY A 197 -15.83 -13.02 -0.15
CA GLY A 197 -16.03 -12.08 0.94
C GLY A 197 -14.98 -10.98 1.00
N SER A 198 -15.11 -10.15 2.03
CA SER A 198 -14.27 -8.98 2.22
C SER A 198 -13.02 -9.32 3.05
N SER A 199 -11.87 -8.85 2.58
CA SER A 199 -10.60 -8.86 3.30
C SER A 199 -10.20 -7.43 3.67
N GLN A 200 -9.61 -7.26 4.85
CA GLN A 200 -9.01 -6.00 5.27
C GLN A 200 -7.54 -5.99 4.90
N LEU A 201 -7.11 -4.97 4.16
CA LEU A 201 -5.73 -4.79 3.75
C LEU A 201 -4.94 -3.92 4.73
N ILE A 202 -3.64 -4.13 4.71
CA ILE A 202 -2.64 -3.23 5.28
C ILE A 202 -1.49 -3.07 4.30
N TRP A 203 -0.89 -1.88 4.29
CA TRP A 203 0.27 -1.56 3.45
C TRP A 203 1.10 -0.48 4.10
N ALA A 204 2.34 -0.31 3.66
CA ALA A 204 3.18 0.79 4.07
C ALA A 204 4.30 1.06 3.06
N ILE A 205 4.87 2.27 3.11
CA ILE A 205 6.15 2.61 2.51
C ILE A 205 7.07 3.06 3.65
N GLY A 206 8.28 2.53 3.69
CA GLY A 206 9.27 2.90 4.68
C GLY A 206 10.68 2.65 4.20
N ARG A 207 11.66 3.01 5.03
CA ARG A 207 13.07 2.76 4.74
C ARG A 207 13.54 1.43 5.31
N LEU A 208 14.48 0.83 4.62
CA LEU A 208 15.25 -0.31 5.09
C LEU A 208 16.40 0.18 5.98
N ASP A 209 16.78 -0.64 6.94
CA ASP A 209 18.01 -0.43 7.70
C ASP A 209 19.22 -1.02 6.96
N HIS A 210 20.41 -0.86 7.56
CA HIS A 210 21.68 -1.39 7.04
C HIS A 210 21.75 -2.91 6.87
N LYS A 211 20.76 -3.68 7.34
CA LYS A 211 20.63 -5.13 7.18
C LYS A 211 19.51 -5.51 6.22
N ASN A 212 18.93 -4.55 5.52
CA ASN A 212 17.74 -4.72 4.71
C ASN A 212 16.52 -5.21 5.51
N GLU A 213 16.42 -4.81 6.79
CA GLU A 213 15.23 -5.04 7.60
C GLU A 213 14.34 -3.78 7.60
N PRO A 214 13.00 -3.92 7.66
CA PRO A 214 12.10 -2.77 7.62
C PRO A 214 12.25 -1.91 8.89
N ALA A 215 12.57 -0.63 8.71
CA ALA A 215 12.49 0.37 9.77
C ALA A 215 11.06 0.90 9.94
N PHE A 216 10.88 1.96 10.73
CA PHE A 216 9.57 2.59 10.89
C PHE A 216 9.08 3.16 9.55
N HIS A 217 7.83 2.87 9.19
CA HIS A 217 7.24 3.33 7.93
C HIS A 217 6.98 4.84 7.91
N ASP A 218 7.24 5.48 6.78
CA ASP A 218 7.00 6.90 6.58
C ASP A 218 5.55 7.15 6.11
N ILE A 219 4.99 6.24 5.31
CA ILE A 219 3.64 6.34 4.74
C ILE A 219 2.86 5.05 5.01
N TYR A 220 1.61 5.19 5.47
CA TYR A 220 0.76 4.08 5.87
C TYR A 220 -0.72 4.50 5.83
N PRO A 221 -1.68 3.56 5.74
CA PRO A 221 -3.10 3.89 5.65
C PRO A 221 -3.62 4.60 6.90
N ARG A 222 -4.44 5.64 6.69
CA ARG A 222 -5.13 6.40 7.74
C ARG A 222 -6.55 5.87 8.05
N GLY A 223 -7.05 4.97 7.23
CA GLY A 223 -8.38 4.36 7.37
C GLY A 223 -8.39 2.93 6.87
N SER A 224 -9.48 2.21 7.16
CA SER A 224 -9.65 0.81 6.77
C SER A 224 -9.77 0.68 5.25
N ILE A 225 -9.13 -0.35 4.71
CA ILE A 225 -9.21 -0.70 3.28
C ILE A 225 -9.80 -2.10 3.17
N SER A 226 -11.07 -2.13 2.78
CA SER A 226 -11.84 -3.35 2.57
C SER A 226 -11.83 -3.69 1.08
N ILE A 227 -11.57 -4.95 0.75
CA ILE A 227 -11.46 -5.41 -0.64
C ILE A 227 -12.04 -6.80 -0.83
N GLU A 228 -12.62 -7.05 -1.99
CA GLU A 228 -12.96 -8.39 -2.47
C GLU A 228 -11.85 -8.86 -3.41
N LEU A 229 -11.03 -9.81 -2.97
CA LEU A 229 -9.84 -10.24 -3.72
C LEU A 229 -10.20 -11.07 -4.95
N GLY A 230 -11.27 -11.87 -4.89
CA GLY A 230 -11.74 -12.72 -6.00
C GLY A 230 -12.58 -12.01 -7.05
N ARG A 231 -12.73 -10.67 -6.98
CA ARG A 231 -13.46 -9.91 -7.99
C ARG A 231 -12.76 -10.04 -9.36
N LYS A 232 -13.55 -10.10 -10.44
CA LYS A 232 -13.10 -10.24 -11.83
C LYS A 232 -13.42 -9.00 -12.63
#